data_AF-A0AAV4YA99-F1
#
_entry.id   AF-A0AAV4YA99-F1
#
_cell.length_a   1.000
_cell.length_b   1.000
_cell.length_c   1.000
_cell.angle_alpha   90.00
_cell.angle_beta   90.00
_cell.angle_gamma   90.00
#
_symmetry.space_group_name_H-M   'P 1'
#
loop_
_entity.id
_entity.type
_entity.pdbx_description
1 polymer ?
#
loop_
_entity_poly.entity_id
_entity_poly.type
_entity_poly.pdbx_seq_one_letter_code
_entity_poly.pdbx_strand_id
1 'polypeptide(L)'
;MTGPLMSTGNSANIVCLFRRYLSTLVHIRRWYEGDIWNPDDPAHQSITMVRGMHKRVADKINGPSPCRRRCPAVSQYDMALTQFAFVGLIILHPST
;
A
#
# COMPACT_ATOMS: atom_id res chain seq x y z
N MET A 1 -6.37 -11.56 4.08
CA MET A 1 -5.86 -10.22 3.70
C MET A 1 -6.95 -9.14 3.53
N THR A 2 -8.24 -9.39 3.79
CA THR A 2 -9.30 -8.37 3.58
C THR A 2 -9.47 -7.36 4.72
N GLY A 3 -9.07 -7.72 5.95
CA GLY A 3 -9.24 -6.90 7.15
C GLY A 3 -8.72 -5.45 7.02
N PRO A 4 -7.46 -5.22 6.59
CA PRO A 4 -6.93 -3.87 6.42
C PRO A 4 -7.65 -3.03 5.36
N LEU A 5 -8.19 -3.66 4.31
CA LEU A 5 -8.90 -2.95 3.27
C LEU A 5 -10.25 -2.43 3.80
N MET A 6 -11.00 -3.32 4.47
CA MET A 6 -12.34 -3.05 4.98
C MET A 6 -12.34 -2.04 6.13
N SER A 7 -11.27 -1.97 6.94
CA SER A 7 -11.19 -1.05 8.10
C SER A 7 -11.10 0.44 7.75
N THR A 8 -10.98 0.78 6.46
CA THR A 8 -10.80 2.15 5.97
C THR A 8 -12.10 2.80 5.48
N GLY A 9 -13.17 2.04 5.26
CA GLY A 9 -14.39 2.52 4.60
C GLY A 9 -14.27 2.75 3.09
N ASN A 10 -13.05 2.88 2.55
CA ASN A 10 -12.75 3.10 1.13
C ASN A 10 -12.91 1.84 0.25
N SER A 11 -13.66 0.84 0.73
CA SER A 11 -13.87 -0.44 0.04
C SER A 11 -15.26 -1.00 0.32
N ALA A 12 -16.21 -0.13 0.67
CA ALA A 12 -17.56 -0.52 1.06
C ALA A 12 -18.44 -1.05 -0.09
N ASN A 13 -18.15 -0.67 -1.34
CA ASN A 13 -18.86 -1.13 -2.53
C ASN A 13 -17.95 -1.14 -3.75
N ILE A 14 -18.45 -1.68 -4.88
CA ILE A 14 -17.68 -1.85 -6.12
C ILE A 14 -17.12 -0.54 -6.68
N VAL A 15 -17.85 0.57 -6.54
CA VAL A 15 -17.41 1.89 -7.02
C VAL A 15 -16.27 2.43 -6.15
N CYS A 16 -16.37 2.28 -4.82
CA CYS A 16 -15.30 2.62 -3.90
C CYS A 16 -14.04 1.78 -4.17
N LEU A 17 -14.21 0.47 -4.40
CA LEU A 17 -13.12 -0.44 -4.75
C LEU A 17 -12.44 -0.01 -6.05
N PHE A 18 -13.21 0.25 -7.11
CA PHE A 18 -12.67 0.71 -8.39
C PHE A 18 -11.83 1.99 -8.24
N ARG A 19 -12.38 3.01 -7.56
CA ARG A 19 -11.68 4.27 -7.31
C ARG A 19 -10.39 4.07 -6.53
N ARG A 20 -10.42 3.21 -5.51
CA ARG A 20 -9.25 2.87 -4.70
C ARG A 20 -8.15 2.25 -5.56
N TYR A 21 -8.48 1.22 -6.34
CA TYR A 21 -7.48 0.53 -7.18
C TYR A 21 -6.94 1.44 -8.29
N LEU A 22 -7.77 2.29 -8.88
CA LEU A 22 -7.31 3.31 -9.83
C LEU A 22 -6.32 4.28 -9.16
N SER A 23 -6.63 4.76 -7.96
CA SER A 23 -5.70 5.58 -7.18
C SER A 23 -4.39 4.86 -6.85
N THR A 24 -4.45 3.56 -6.53
CA THR A 24 -3.25 2.74 -6.29
C THR A 24 -2.38 2.66 -7.55
N LEU A 25 -2.97 2.40 -8.73
CA LEU A 25 -2.23 2.36 -9.99
C LEU A 25 -1.58 3.71 -10.34
N VAL A 26 -2.25 4.84 -10.06
CA VAL A 26 -1.67 6.18 -10.23
C VAL A 26 -0.43 6.37 -9.35
N HIS A 27 -0.47 5.94 -8.08
CA HIS A 27 0.71 5.99 -7.21
C HIS A 27 1.85 5.11 -7.74
N ILE A 28 1.56 3.87 -8.14
CA ILE A 28 2.57 2.94 -8.68
C ILE A 28 3.23 3.50 -9.93
N ARG A 29 2.42 4.00 -10.88
CA ARG A 29 2.93 4.65 -12.09
C ARG A 29 3.86 5.80 -11.73
N ARG A 30 3.48 6.64 -10.77
CA ARG A 30 4.31 7.76 -10.31
C ARG A 30 5.64 7.30 -9.71
N TRP A 31 5.65 6.21 -8.94
CA TRP A 31 6.88 5.63 -8.39
C TRP A 31 7.77 5.00 -9.45
N TYR A 32 7.16 4.50 -10.53
CA TYR A 32 7.88 3.90 -11.64
C TYR A 32 8.50 4.95 -12.57
N GLU A 33 7.79 6.05 -12.84
CA GLU A 33 8.23 7.10 -13.76
C GLU A 33 9.10 8.20 -13.09
N GLY A 34 9.02 8.36 -11.77
CA GLY A 34 9.74 9.41 -11.02
C GLY A 34 10.82 8.88 -10.08
N ASP A 35 11.55 9.79 -9.43
CA ASP A 35 12.62 9.44 -8.51
C ASP A 35 12.11 9.37 -7.05
N ILE A 36 11.97 8.16 -6.51
CA ILE A 36 11.54 7.97 -5.11
C ILE A 36 12.61 8.36 -4.09
N TRP A 37 13.85 8.59 -4.50
CA TRP A 37 14.96 8.94 -3.62
C TRP A 37 15.16 10.45 -3.51
N ASN A 38 14.66 11.22 -4.47
CA ASN A 38 14.69 12.68 -4.46
C ASN A 38 13.52 13.26 -3.65
N PRO A 39 13.75 13.92 -2.50
CA PRO A 39 12.67 14.49 -1.68
C PRO A 39 11.78 15.52 -2.38
N ASP A 40 12.33 16.22 -3.37
CA ASP A 40 11.60 17.23 -4.14
C ASP A 40 10.76 16.60 -5.27
N ASP A 41 11.02 15.34 -5.61
CA ASP A 41 10.26 14.62 -6.63
C ASP A 41 8.89 14.22 -6.08
N PRO A 42 7.81 14.42 -6.84
CA PRO A 42 6.49 14.00 -6.41
C PRO A 42 6.31 12.48 -6.19
N ALA A 43 7.17 11.63 -6.76
CA ALA A 43 7.23 10.20 -6.48
C ALA A 43 7.62 9.93 -5.02
N HIS A 44 8.60 10.66 -4.49
CA HIS A 44 9.02 10.57 -3.08
C HIS A 44 7.89 11.00 -2.13
N GLN A 45 7.21 12.10 -2.44
CA GLN A 45 6.07 12.56 -1.65
C GLN A 45 4.95 11.52 -1.64
N SER A 46 4.68 10.93 -2.81
CA SER A 46 3.67 9.90 -2.97
C SER A 46 3.97 8.63 -2.19
N ILE A 47 5.20 8.10 -2.24
CA ILE A 47 5.55 6.87 -1.54
C ILE A 47 5.56 7.08 -0.02
N THR A 48 6.02 8.24 0.44
CA THR A 48 6.00 8.64 1.85
C THR A 48 4.56 8.76 2.36
N MET A 49 3.66 9.36 1.57
CA MET A 49 2.24 9.43 1.89
C MET A 49 1.61 8.05 2.04
N VAL A 50 1.81 7.15 1.08
CA VAL A 50 1.23 5.79 1.11
C VAL A 50 1.82 4.96 2.24
N ARG A 51 3.13 5.08 2.52
CA ARG A 51 3.76 4.48 3.71
C ARG A 51 3.07 4.96 4.99
N GLY A 52 2.79 6.25 5.11
CA GLY A 52 2.04 6.82 6.22
C GLY A 52 0.61 6.29 6.32
N MET A 53 -0.08 6.06 5.20
CA MET A 53 -1.42 5.44 5.18
C MET A 53 -1.38 4.00 5.71
N HIS A 54 -0.43 3.19 5.24
CA HIS A 54 -0.27 1.81 5.72
C HIS A 54 0.07 1.76 7.20
N LYS A 55 0.98 2.62 7.68
CA LYS A 55 1.31 2.73 9.10
C LYS A 55 0.08 3.06 9.95
N ARG A 56 -0.72 4.06 9.54
CA ARG A 56 -1.97 4.43 10.25
C ARG A 56 -2.96 3.26 10.35
N VAL A 57 -3.12 2.50 9.27
CA VAL A 57 -3.99 1.31 9.27
C VAL A 57 -3.41 0.21 10.16
N ALA A 58 -2.11 -0.05 10.09
CA ALA A 58 -1.43 -1.01 10.93
C ALA A 58 -1.57 -0.66 12.42
N ASP A 59 -1.30 0.59 12.80
CA ASP A 59 -1.42 1.09 14.18
C ASP A 59 -2.86 0.98 14.69
N LYS A 60 -3.86 1.32 13.85
CA LYS A 60 -5.28 1.16 14.19
C LYS A 60 -5.66 -0.29 14.45
N ILE A 61 -5.18 -1.22 13.62
CA ILE A 61 -5.55 -2.64 13.69
C ILE A 61 -4.77 -3.39 14.77
N ASN A 62 -3.51 -3.00 14.98
CA ASN A 62 -2.59 -3.60 15.94
C ASN A 62 -2.52 -2.85 17.27
N GLY A 63 -3.46 -1.92 17.52
CA GLY A 63 -3.54 -1.12 18.74
C GLY A 63 -3.49 -1.96 20.03
N PRO A 64 -3.44 -1.31 21.21
CA PRO A 64 -3.18 -1.98 22.48
C PRO A 64 -4.31 -2.95 22.83
N SER A 65 -4.18 -4.18 22.33
CA SER A 65 -5.05 -5.30 22.62
C SER A 65 -4.40 -6.11 23.74
N PRO A 66 -5.13 -6.46 24.81
CA PRO A 66 -4.63 -7.35 25.86
C PRO A 66 -4.22 -8.72 25.28
N CYS A 67 -4.83 -9.11 24.15
CA CYS A 67 -4.39 -10.23 23.33
C CYS A 67 -3.50 -9.70 22.20
N ARG A 68 -2.17 -9.75 22.37
CA ARG A 68 -1.25 -9.48 21.24
C ARG A 68 -1.53 -10.50 20.13
N ARG A 69 -1.84 -10.01 18.92
CA ARG A 69 -1.89 -10.89 17.75
C ARG A 69 -0.52 -11.52 17.54
N ARG A 70 -0.51 -12.85 17.31
CA ARG A 70 0.73 -13.59 17.00
C ARG A 70 1.43 -13.06 15.76
N CYS A 71 0.66 -12.59 14.77
CA CYS A 71 1.15 -11.91 13.58
C CYS A 71 0.55 -10.51 13.51
N PRO A 72 1.37 -9.43 13.49
CA PRO A 72 0.86 -8.08 13.31
C PRO A 72 0.24 -7.95 11.92
N ALA A 73 -0.91 -7.27 11.84
CA ALA A 73 -1.53 -6.95 10.55
C ALA A 73 -0.67 -5.92 9.81
N VAL A 74 -0.58 -6.05 8.47
CA VAL A 74 0.26 -5.18 7.64
C VAL A 74 1.73 -5.27 8.07
N SER A 75 2.18 -6.51 8.30
CA SER A 75 3.58 -6.82 8.56
C SER A 75 4.45 -6.52 7.33
N GLN A 76 5.77 -6.48 7.49
CA GLN A 76 6.68 -6.34 6.33
C GLN A 76 6.53 -7.50 5.35
N TYR A 77 6.18 -8.71 5.82
CA TYR A 77 5.84 -9.84 4.97
C TYR A 77 4.59 -9.56 4.11
N ASP A 78 3.51 -9.06 4.74
CA ASP A 78 2.29 -8.67 4.02
C ASP A 78 2.55 -7.55 2.99
N MET A 79 3.40 -6.57 3.36
CA MET A 79 3.80 -5.48 2.47
C MET A 79 4.58 -5.98 1.26
N ALA A 80 5.59 -6.83 1.48
CA ALA A 80 6.39 -7.38 0.38
C ALA A 80 5.55 -8.21 -0.59
N LEU A 81 4.67 -9.07 -0.07
CA LEU A 81 3.78 -9.90 -0.88
C LEU A 81 2.84 -9.05 -1.75
N THR A 82 2.24 -8.01 -1.15
CA THR A 82 1.30 -7.14 -1.88
C THR A 82 2.00 -6.21 -2.86
N GLN A 83 3.16 -5.65 -2.52
CA GLN A 83 3.96 -4.83 -3.43
C GLN A 83 4.42 -5.65 -4.64
N PHE A 84 4.86 -6.90 -4.43
CA PHE A 84 5.25 -7.79 -5.52
C PHE A 84 4.11 -8.01 -6.52
N ALA A 85 2.85 -8.09 -6.09
CA ALA A 85 1.72 -8.22 -7.00
C ALA A 85 1.54 -7.02 -7.95
N PHE A 86 2.02 -5.83 -7.57
CA PHE A 86 1.91 -4.61 -8.37
C PHE A 86 3.16 -4.29 -9.20
N VAL A 87 4.35 -4.51 -8.64
CA VAL A 87 5.63 -4.15 -9.30
C VAL A 87 6.45 -5.36 -9.74
N GLY A 88 6.17 -6.55 -9.21
CA GLY A 88 6.99 -7.74 -9.41
C GLY A 88 7.07 -8.19 -10.86
N LEU A 89 5.96 -8.17 -11.60
CA LEU A 89 5.96 -8.53 -13.03
C LEU A 89 6.74 -7.51 -13.87
N ILE A 90 6.66 -6.21 -13.54
CA ILE A 90 7.41 -5.15 -14.22
C ILE A 90 8.92 -5.33 -14.00
N ILE A 91 9.32 -5.70 -12.78
CA ILE A 91 10.72 -5.93 -12.42
C ILE A 91 11.26 -7.22 -13.06
N LEU A 92 10.47 -8.30 -13.07
CA LEU A 92 10.90 -9.61 -13.58
C LEU A 92 10.98 -9.65 -15.12
N HIS A 93 10.17 -8.86 -15.80
CA HIS A 93 10.17 -8.76 -17.27
C HIS A 93 10.26 -7.28 -17.70
N PRO A 94 11.46 -6.68 -17.60
CA PRO A 94 11.67 -5.26 -17.92
C PRO A 94 11.68 -4.97 -19.44
N SER A 95 11.37 -5.94 -20.28
CA SER A 95 11.39 -5.80 -21.74
C SER A 95 10.17 -5.03 -22.24
N THR A 96 10.32 -3.70 -22.35
CA THR A 96 9.58 -2.86 -23.30
C THR A 96 10.44 -2.56 -24.50
#